data_AF-A0A8T4HHW1-F1
#
_entry.id   AF-A0A8T4HHW1-F1
#
_cell.length_a   1.000
_cell.length_b   1.000
_cell.length_c   1.000
_cell.angle_alpha   90.00
_cell.angle_beta   90.00
_cell.angle_gamma   90.00
#
_symmetry.space_group_name_H-M   'P 1'
#
loop_
_entity.id
_entity.type
_entity.pdbx_description
1 polymer ?
#
loop_
_entity_poly.entity_id
_entity_poly.type
_entity_poly.pdbx_seq_one_letter_code
_entity_poly.pdbx_strand_id
1 'polypeptide(L)'
;MLCRLHAAAPTRPLPDGRTSAYRSFVELIYEQNAHKNISSTHDEAIRRLKDRHQIPRHNQAAEKAAQRVRDHLPELIDHLAHERIGGNSAPAVQVLASHLHVNRPDKVNQQLWNSFLGDLLRPTGLLVQHMDDFDFLHQTLLEYHAARHATRDAKARAHVLQTVFPKSPPGHDWEPPELDPSYLGFLLDGLLGPQDRIADEAARRLEDITARGGEGAYTFLTTQVRLRTALPPDPTAAQLIRFAEDPSLSAVLEARYGNVGISSPRMEAAWALAQLDGYREDGAARLTRLAHDTTLEDTTRVKAAWALAQVDGYREDGAAHLTRLADDTAWKVFHRIEAAKALAGVDGCQDDAVVRLCHFTDDCTLNISSRLRAARVLTWVEGHGHESAARLIAFAEDLTLEDSDRLEAAWALVETDGYQDIGNTQFLRLADSLDPLTRIRAASALAEADEYRDEAAARLSRLADNRALYGFLRVDAAEALARVDGYRDSGIARLLAFAEDPEVDLDELERVELAMRLEELEAE
;
A
#
# COMPACT_ATOMS: atom_id res chain seq x y z
N MET A 1 1.48 -16.44 -4.27
CA MET A 1 0.80 -17.27 -5.31
C MET A 1 1.76 -17.78 -6.37
N LEU A 2 2.40 -16.90 -7.16
CA LEU A 2 3.31 -17.30 -8.26
C LEU A 2 4.46 -18.23 -7.82
N CYS A 3 5.08 -17.98 -6.67
CA CYS A 3 6.12 -18.87 -6.14
C CYS A 3 5.61 -20.30 -5.88
N ARG A 4 4.35 -20.47 -5.46
CA ARG A 4 3.74 -21.79 -5.25
C ARG A 4 3.46 -22.49 -6.58
N LEU A 5 3.02 -21.75 -7.60
CA LEU A 5 2.84 -22.27 -8.95
C LEU A 5 4.19 -22.72 -9.55
N HIS A 6 5.23 -21.91 -9.41
CA HIS A 6 6.58 -22.26 -9.86
C HIS A 6 7.13 -23.47 -9.09
N ALA A 7 6.99 -23.51 -7.77
CA ALA A 7 7.46 -24.65 -6.97
C ALA A 7 6.75 -25.97 -7.34
N ALA A 8 5.46 -25.91 -7.69
CA ALA A 8 4.68 -27.06 -8.11
C ALA A 8 5.07 -27.60 -9.49
N ALA A 9 5.49 -26.72 -10.41
CA ALA A 9 5.92 -27.09 -11.75
C ALA A 9 7.00 -26.11 -12.29
N PRO A 10 8.28 -26.28 -11.91
CA PRO A 10 9.33 -25.29 -12.23
C PRO A 10 9.59 -25.11 -13.72
N THR A 11 9.27 -26.14 -14.52
CA THR A 11 9.47 -26.13 -15.98
C THR A 11 8.28 -25.54 -16.75
N ARG A 12 7.14 -25.27 -16.09
CA ARG A 12 5.97 -24.67 -16.72
C ARG A 12 6.12 -23.14 -16.68
N PRO A 13 5.91 -22.42 -17.80
CA PRO A 13 5.84 -20.96 -17.78
C PRO A 13 4.82 -20.47 -16.76
N LEU A 14 5.11 -19.35 -16.11
CA LEU A 14 4.14 -18.70 -15.23
C LEU A 14 2.93 -18.24 -16.05
N PRO A 15 1.70 -18.27 -15.48
CA PRO A 15 0.52 -17.83 -16.19
C PRO A 15 0.57 -16.34 -16.55
N ASP A 16 0.12 -16.00 -17.75
CA ASP A 16 0.05 -14.62 -18.24
C ASP A 16 -1.18 -13.90 -17.68
N GLY A 17 -0.96 -12.72 -17.10
CA GLY A 17 -2.00 -11.91 -16.51
C GLY A 17 -2.58 -12.45 -15.20
N ARG A 18 -3.38 -11.62 -14.54
CA ARG A 18 -3.86 -11.91 -13.18
C ARG A 18 -4.89 -13.04 -13.15
N THR A 19 -5.90 -13.03 -14.03
CA THR A 19 -6.93 -14.07 -14.11
C THR A 19 -6.34 -15.46 -14.30
N SER A 20 -5.35 -15.61 -15.18
CA SER A 20 -4.69 -16.90 -15.41
C SER A 20 -3.93 -17.37 -14.19
N ALA A 21 -3.26 -16.47 -13.47
CA ALA A 21 -2.56 -16.81 -12.23
C ALA A 21 -3.52 -17.31 -11.13
N TYR A 22 -4.66 -16.66 -10.96
CA TYR A 22 -5.70 -17.13 -10.02
C TYR A 22 -6.34 -18.43 -10.47
N ARG A 23 -6.63 -18.60 -11.77
CA ARG A 23 -7.14 -19.86 -12.32
C ARG A 23 -6.20 -21.02 -12.01
N SER A 24 -4.93 -20.89 -12.37
CA SER A 24 -3.93 -21.94 -12.12
C SER A 24 -3.72 -22.18 -10.64
N PHE A 25 -3.82 -21.16 -9.78
CA PHE A 25 -3.72 -21.33 -8.34
C PHE A 25 -4.91 -22.08 -7.74
N VAL A 26 -6.14 -21.78 -8.18
CA VAL A 26 -7.34 -22.52 -7.76
C VAL A 26 -7.28 -23.97 -8.25
N GLU A 27 -6.87 -24.20 -9.51
CA GLU A 27 -6.63 -25.55 -10.05
C GLU A 27 -5.59 -26.30 -9.21
N LEU A 28 -4.46 -25.65 -8.89
CA LEU A 28 -3.42 -26.22 -8.02
C LEU A 28 -3.96 -26.62 -6.65
N ILE A 29 -4.85 -25.80 -6.06
CA ILE A 29 -5.48 -26.10 -4.77
C ILE A 29 -6.31 -27.39 -4.86
N TYR A 30 -7.03 -27.61 -5.95
CA TYR A 30 -7.83 -28.82 -6.16
C TYR A 30 -6.97 -30.04 -6.51
N GLU A 31 -5.91 -29.88 -7.30
CA GLU A 31 -5.09 -30.98 -7.79
C GLU A 31 -4.02 -31.45 -6.80
N GLN A 32 -3.37 -30.53 -6.09
CA GLN A 32 -2.13 -30.83 -5.33
C GLN A 32 -2.25 -30.71 -3.81
N ASN A 33 -3.40 -30.30 -3.25
CA ASN A 33 -3.59 -30.34 -1.80
C ASN A 33 -3.90 -31.77 -1.29
N ALA A 34 -2.95 -32.69 -1.48
CA ALA A 34 -3.04 -34.08 -1.02
C ALA A 34 -3.34 -34.18 0.49
N HIS A 35 -2.86 -33.21 1.29
CA HIS A 35 -3.10 -33.16 2.73
C HIS A 35 -4.57 -32.87 3.11
N LYS A 36 -5.36 -32.25 2.22
CA LYS A 36 -6.81 -32.01 2.46
C LYS A 36 -7.70 -33.14 1.96
N ASN A 37 -7.14 -34.03 1.12
CA ASN A 37 -7.84 -35.17 0.51
C ASN A 37 -9.29 -34.83 0.13
N ILE A 38 -9.45 -33.74 -0.64
CA ILE A 38 -10.74 -33.08 -0.90
C ILE A 38 -11.75 -34.11 -1.45
N SER A 39 -11.32 -34.88 -2.44
CA SER A 39 -12.14 -35.93 -3.07
C SER A 39 -12.62 -36.96 -2.05
N SER A 40 -11.73 -37.50 -1.19
CA SER A 40 -12.15 -38.51 -0.21
C SER A 40 -13.05 -37.93 0.88
N THR A 41 -12.82 -36.68 1.27
CA THR A 41 -13.64 -35.97 2.27
C THR A 41 -15.04 -35.76 1.74
N HIS A 42 -15.17 -35.39 0.46
CA HIS A 42 -16.46 -35.30 -0.23
C HIS A 42 -17.13 -36.67 -0.36
N ASP A 43 -16.39 -37.73 -0.73
CA ASP A 43 -16.92 -39.10 -0.79
C ASP A 43 -17.42 -39.58 0.58
N GLU A 44 -16.73 -39.20 1.65
CA GLU A 44 -17.15 -39.51 3.02
C GLU A 44 -18.40 -38.73 3.42
N ALA A 45 -18.50 -37.44 3.09
CA ALA A 45 -19.69 -36.63 3.34
C ALA A 45 -20.93 -37.21 2.63
N ILE A 46 -20.78 -37.64 1.37
CA ILE A 46 -21.85 -38.32 0.61
C ILE A 46 -22.26 -39.64 1.28
N ARG A 47 -21.28 -40.48 1.68
CA ARG A 47 -21.54 -41.75 2.38
C ARG A 47 -22.28 -41.52 3.70
N ARG A 48 -21.79 -40.61 4.55
CA ARG A 48 -22.42 -40.25 5.83
C ARG A 48 -23.87 -39.77 5.66
N LEU A 49 -24.17 -39.06 4.57
CA LEU A 49 -25.53 -38.61 4.29
C LEU A 49 -26.44 -39.78 3.87
N LYS A 50 -26.00 -40.62 2.93
CA LYS A 50 -26.86 -41.70 2.40
C LYS A 50 -27.07 -42.84 3.41
N ASP A 51 -26.05 -43.19 4.19
CA ASP A 51 -26.10 -44.33 5.12
C ASP A 51 -27.07 -44.12 6.29
N ARG A 52 -27.53 -42.88 6.52
CA ARG A 52 -28.63 -42.59 7.46
C ARG A 52 -29.99 -43.06 6.96
N HIS A 53 -30.11 -43.45 5.69
CA HIS A 53 -31.35 -43.94 5.11
C HIS A 53 -31.28 -45.44 4.83
N GLN A 54 -32.06 -46.21 5.60
CA GLN A 54 -32.14 -47.67 5.45
C GLN A 54 -33.03 -48.11 4.28
N ILE A 55 -33.95 -47.25 3.82
CA ILE A 55 -34.84 -47.53 2.69
C ILE A 55 -34.05 -47.33 1.38
N PRO A 56 -33.89 -48.35 0.52
CA PRO A 56 -33.02 -48.28 -0.66
C PRO A 56 -33.32 -47.10 -1.59
N ARG A 57 -34.60 -46.83 -1.87
CA ARG A 57 -35.02 -45.69 -2.72
C ARG A 57 -34.64 -44.32 -2.13
N HIS A 58 -34.67 -44.16 -0.81
CA HIS A 58 -34.33 -42.89 -0.16
C HIS A 58 -32.81 -42.71 -0.10
N ASN A 59 -32.08 -43.81 0.14
CA ASN A 59 -30.62 -43.85 0.09
C ASN A 59 -30.10 -43.41 -1.29
N GLN A 60 -30.61 -44.02 -2.37
CA GLN A 60 -30.24 -43.66 -3.75
C GLN A 60 -30.60 -42.21 -4.10
N ALA A 61 -31.74 -41.71 -3.62
CA ALA A 61 -32.15 -40.32 -3.84
C ALA A 61 -31.19 -39.33 -3.13
N ALA A 62 -30.78 -39.63 -1.90
CA ALA A 62 -29.81 -38.82 -1.16
C ALA A 62 -28.44 -38.81 -1.84
N GLU A 63 -27.94 -39.98 -2.25
CA GLU A 63 -26.67 -40.11 -2.96
C GLU A 63 -26.67 -39.33 -4.28
N LYS A 64 -27.70 -39.50 -5.11
CA LYS A 64 -27.81 -38.80 -6.40
C LYS A 64 -27.86 -37.28 -6.23
N ALA A 65 -28.60 -36.79 -5.24
CA ALA A 65 -28.68 -35.37 -4.95
C ALA A 65 -27.33 -34.83 -4.45
N ALA A 66 -26.66 -35.54 -3.55
CA ALA A 66 -25.37 -35.16 -2.99
C ALA A 66 -24.26 -35.14 -4.05
N GLN A 67 -24.22 -36.15 -4.93
CA GLN A 67 -23.29 -36.19 -6.05
C GLN A 67 -23.52 -35.00 -7.00
N ARG A 68 -24.79 -34.69 -7.32
CA ARG A 68 -25.11 -33.52 -8.15
C ARG A 68 -24.59 -32.22 -7.54
N VAL A 69 -24.73 -32.03 -6.22
CA VAL A 69 -24.19 -30.83 -5.54
C VAL A 69 -22.67 -30.79 -5.62
N ARG A 70 -21.99 -31.91 -5.36
CA ARG A 70 -20.54 -32.02 -5.49
C ARG A 70 -20.07 -31.68 -6.91
N ASP A 71 -20.75 -32.20 -7.92
CA ASP A 71 -20.39 -31.97 -9.34
C ASP A 71 -20.51 -30.49 -9.72
N HIS A 72 -21.43 -29.74 -9.09
CA HIS A 72 -21.63 -28.30 -9.33
C HIS A 72 -20.99 -27.41 -8.25
N LEU A 73 -20.14 -27.97 -7.38
CA LEU A 73 -19.56 -27.22 -6.26
C LEU A 73 -18.72 -26.02 -6.72
N PRO A 74 -17.91 -26.11 -7.80
CA PRO A 74 -17.20 -24.94 -8.32
C PRO A 74 -18.14 -23.79 -8.71
N GLU A 75 -19.24 -24.06 -9.42
CA GLU A 75 -20.22 -23.03 -9.78
C GLU A 75 -20.97 -22.47 -8.56
N LEU A 76 -21.20 -23.30 -7.55
CA LEU A 76 -21.80 -22.89 -6.28
C LEU A 76 -20.89 -21.95 -5.48
N ILE A 77 -19.57 -22.17 -5.51
CA ILE A 77 -18.59 -21.27 -4.88
C ILE A 77 -18.53 -19.94 -5.66
N ASP A 78 -18.52 -20.00 -7.00
CA ASP A 78 -18.61 -18.81 -7.86
C ASP A 78 -19.89 -18.00 -7.52
N HIS A 79 -21.03 -18.67 -7.35
CA HIS A 79 -22.28 -18.03 -6.94
C HIS A 79 -22.24 -17.42 -5.54
N LEU A 80 -21.72 -18.16 -4.54
CA LEU A 80 -21.56 -17.64 -3.18
C LEU A 80 -20.70 -16.37 -3.17
N ALA A 81 -19.61 -16.36 -3.94
CA ALA A 81 -18.76 -15.19 -4.09
C ALA A 81 -19.53 -13.99 -4.66
N HIS A 82 -20.34 -14.21 -5.69
CA HIS A 82 -21.16 -13.16 -6.29
C HIS A 82 -22.17 -12.57 -5.31
N GLU A 83 -22.85 -13.42 -4.53
CA GLU A 83 -23.79 -12.99 -3.49
C GLU A 83 -23.09 -12.16 -2.40
N ARG A 84 -21.91 -12.60 -1.95
CA ARG A 84 -21.10 -11.88 -0.95
C ARG A 84 -20.66 -10.51 -1.44
N ILE A 85 -20.16 -10.39 -2.68
CA ILE A 85 -19.83 -9.10 -3.29
C ILE A 85 -21.06 -8.21 -3.46
N GLY A 86 -22.23 -8.79 -3.70
CA GLY A 86 -23.52 -8.09 -3.74
C GLY A 86 -24.04 -7.65 -2.37
N GLY A 87 -23.32 -7.93 -1.27
CA GLY A 87 -23.70 -7.55 0.09
C GLY A 87 -24.61 -8.54 0.81
N ASN A 88 -24.81 -9.75 0.26
CA ASN A 88 -25.61 -10.78 0.92
C ASN A 88 -24.85 -11.35 2.12
N SER A 89 -25.39 -11.12 3.33
CA SER A 89 -24.83 -11.57 4.60
C SER A 89 -25.47 -12.86 5.15
N ALA A 90 -26.37 -13.51 4.40
CA ALA A 90 -26.96 -14.77 4.84
C ALA A 90 -25.90 -15.88 4.97
N PRO A 91 -26.04 -16.86 5.89
CA PRO A 91 -25.05 -17.92 6.05
C PRO A 91 -24.77 -18.66 4.72
N ALA A 92 -23.51 -18.98 4.44
CA ALA A 92 -23.07 -19.56 3.17
C ALA A 92 -23.87 -20.82 2.81
N VAL A 93 -24.12 -21.70 3.78
CA VAL A 93 -24.93 -22.91 3.58
C VAL A 93 -26.38 -22.60 3.17
N GLN A 94 -26.95 -21.48 3.62
CA GLN A 94 -28.29 -21.04 3.23
C GLN A 94 -28.30 -20.45 1.83
N VAL A 95 -27.28 -19.65 1.49
CA VAL A 95 -27.07 -19.15 0.12
C VAL A 95 -27.00 -20.34 -0.85
N LEU A 96 -26.15 -21.33 -0.56
CA LEU A 96 -26.05 -22.54 -1.38
C LEU A 96 -27.35 -23.34 -1.42
N ALA A 97 -28.06 -23.50 -0.30
CA ALA A 97 -29.31 -24.25 -0.24
C ALA A 97 -30.43 -23.64 -1.10
N SER A 98 -30.35 -22.35 -1.41
CA SER A 98 -31.31 -21.65 -2.28
C SER A 98 -31.01 -21.80 -3.78
N HIS A 99 -29.82 -22.30 -4.14
CA HIS A 99 -29.38 -22.40 -5.52
C HIS A 99 -30.08 -23.54 -6.29
N LEU A 100 -30.38 -23.32 -7.58
CA LEU A 100 -31.18 -24.24 -8.41
C LEU A 100 -30.59 -25.66 -8.55
N HIS A 101 -29.27 -25.80 -8.42
CA HIS A 101 -28.59 -27.10 -8.46
C HIS A 101 -28.64 -27.86 -7.12
N VAL A 102 -29.01 -27.19 -6.02
CA VAL A 102 -29.06 -27.74 -4.67
C VAL A 102 -30.49 -28.11 -4.33
N ASN A 103 -30.89 -29.32 -4.74
CA ASN A 103 -32.23 -29.85 -4.47
C ASN A 103 -32.16 -30.87 -3.34
N ARG A 104 -32.52 -30.46 -2.12
CA ARG A 104 -32.62 -31.36 -0.97
C ARG A 104 -33.76 -32.37 -1.19
N PRO A 105 -33.53 -33.69 -1.12
CA PRO A 105 -34.61 -34.66 -1.18
C PRO A 105 -35.56 -34.54 0.02
N ASP A 106 -36.87 -34.72 -0.19
CA ASP A 106 -37.90 -34.54 0.85
C ASP A 106 -37.64 -35.34 2.14
N LYS A 107 -37.01 -36.51 2.01
CA LYS A 107 -36.75 -37.43 3.13
C LYS A 107 -35.45 -37.14 3.87
N VAL A 108 -34.61 -36.22 3.38
CA VAL A 108 -33.40 -35.76 4.05
C VAL A 108 -33.74 -34.54 4.91
N ASN A 109 -33.45 -34.58 6.22
CA ASN A 109 -33.67 -33.44 7.12
C ASN A 109 -32.82 -32.23 6.70
N GLN A 110 -33.38 -31.01 6.79
CA GLN A 110 -32.69 -29.74 6.52
C GLN A 110 -31.36 -29.59 7.28
N GLN A 111 -31.31 -29.93 8.56
CA GLN A 111 -30.08 -29.81 9.36
C GLN A 111 -28.98 -30.74 8.85
N LEU A 112 -29.34 -31.97 8.46
CA LEU A 112 -28.39 -32.92 7.88
C LEU A 112 -27.90 -32.45 6.50
N TRP A 113 -28.79 -31.85 5.71
CA TRP A 113 -28.43 -31.29 4.42
C TRP A 113 -27.48 -30.09 4.56
N ASN A 114 -27.76 -29.16 5.48
CA ASN A 114 -26.89 -28.01 5.74
C ASN A 114 -25.51 -28.46 6.26
N SER A 115 -25.46 -29.48 7.12
CA SER A 115 -24.19 -30.07 7.57
C SER A 115 -23.40 -30.66 6.39
N PHE A 116 -24.08 -31.37 5.48
CA PHE A 116 -23.46 -31.89 4.26
C PHE A 116 -22.89 -30.77 3.39
N LEU A 117 -23.61 -29.67 3.18
CA LEU A 117 -23.10 -28.51 2.44
C LEU A 117 -21.85 -27.91 3.10
N GLY A 118 -21.85 -27.76 4.43
CA GLY A 118 -20.68 -27.30 5.18
C GLY A 118 -19.47 -28.25 5.05
N ASP A 119 -19.71 -29.57 5.06
CA ASP A 119 -18.67 -30.58 4.87
C ASP A 119 -18.08 -30.56 3.44
N LEU A 120 -18.81 -30.07 2.44
CA LEU A 120 -18.27 -29.83 1.10
C LEU A 120 -17.39 -28.58 1.03
N LEU A 121 -17.74 -27.51 1.76
CA LEU A 121 -17.02 -26.24 1.71
C LEU A 121 -15.70 -26.27 2.49
N ARG A 122 -15.70 -26.89 3.67
CA ARG A 122 -14.53 -26.93 4.58
C ARG A 122 -13.21 -27.39 3.94
N PRO A 123 -13.17 -28.48 3.15
CA PRO A 123 -11.91 -28.96 2.59
C PRO A 123 -11.41 -28.18 1.37
N THR A 124 -12.19 -27.25 0.80
CA THR A 124 -11.85 -26.56 -0.47
C THR A 124 -10.56 -25.74 -0.37
N GLY A 125 -10.24 -25.19 0.80
CA GLY A 125 -9.09 -24.30 0.98
C GLY A 125 -9.24 -22.91 0.37
N LEU A 126 -10.42 -22.60 -0.18
CA LEU A 126 -10.81 -21.27 -0.64
C LEU A 126 -11.53 -20.48 0.46
N LEU A 127 -12.17 -21.22 1.37
CA LEU A 127 -13.00 -20.70 2.45
C LEU A 127 -12.38 -21.05 3.80
N VAL A 128 -12.57 -20.16 4.77
CA VAL A 128 -12.31 -20.38 6.20
C VAL A 128 -13.65 -20.45 6.92
N GLN A 129 -13.79 -21.40 7.84
CA GLN A 129 -14.96 -21.46 8.71
C GLN A 129 -14.73 -20.54 9.91
N HIS A 130 -15.60 -19.55 10.10
CA HIS A 130 -15.64 -18.71 11.28
C HIS A 130 -16.96 -18.92 12.00
N MET A 131 -16.92 -19.44 13.24
CA MET A 131 -18.11 -19.86 13.97
C MET A 131 -18.96 -20.84 13.14
N ASP A 132 -20.20 -20.47 12.83
CA ASP A 132 -21.16 -21.27 12.06
C ASP A 132 -21.28 -20.84 10.58
N ASP A 133 -20.38 -19.99 10.08
CA ASP A 133 -20.37 -19.52 8.69
C ASP A 133 -19.03 -19.73 7.96
N PHE A 134 -19.02 -19.48 6.65
CA PHE A 134 -17.87 -19.57 5.77
C PHE A 134 -17.61 -18.25 5.05
N ASP A 135 -16.35 -17.81 5.13
CA ASP A 135 -15.84 -16.62 4.45
C ASP A 135 -14.68 -16.98 3.52
N PHE A 136 -14.45 -16.18 2.49
CA PHE A 136 -13.30 -16.36 1.61
C PHE A 136 -12.01 -16.04 2.35
N LEU A 137 -11.00 -16.89 2.17
CA LEU A 137 -9.70 -16.74 2.82
C LEU A 137 -9.01 -15.42 2.45
N HIS A 138 -9.29 -14.89 1.27
CA HIS A 138 -8.74 -13.64 0.79
C HIS A 138 -9.74 -12.89 -0.11
N GLN A 139 -9.77 -11.57 0.01
CA GLN A 139 -10.65 -10.68 -0.74
C GLN A 139 -10.55 -10.90 -2.27
N THR A 140 -9.35 -11.03 -2.80
CA THR A 140 -9.17 -11.26 -4.25
C THR A 140 -9.64 -12.63 -4.74
N LEU A 141 -9.75 -13.64 -3.87
CA LEU A 141 -10.38 -14.92 -4.23
C LEU A 141 -11.89 -14.74 -4.36
N LEU A 142 -12.50 -14.01 -3.42
CA LEU A 142 -13.90 -13.59 -3.50
C LEU A 142 -14.16 -12.85 -4.83
N GLU A 143 -13.35 -11.86 -5.17
CA GLU A 143 -13.48 -11.09 -6.41
C GLU A 143 -13.33 -11.93 -7.67
N TYR A 144 -12.35 -12.83 -7.70
CA TYR A 144 -12.12 -13.74 -8.83
C TYR A 144 -13.32 -14.67 -9.07
N HIS A 145 -13.82 -15.31 -8.01
CA HIS A 145 -14.95 -16.23 -8.09
C HIS A 145 -16.27 -15.49 -8.42
N ALA A 146 -16.47 -14.30 -7.85
CA ALA A 146 -17.63 -13.47 -8.17
C ALA A 146 -17.63 -13.03 -9.64
N ALA A 147 -16.47 -12.65 -10.17
CA ALA A 147 -16.34 -12.23 -11.56
C ALA A 147 -16.61 -13.40 -12.52
N ARG A 148 -16.09 -14.60 -12.21
CA ARG A 148 -16.41 -15.83 -12.95
C ARG A 148 -17.91 -16.09 -13.02
N HIS A 149 -18.61 -15.94 -11.90
CA HIS A 149 -20.06 -16.06 -11.89
C HIS A 149 -20.74 -14.98 -12.73
N ALA A 150 -20.32 -13.73 -12.57
CA ALA A 150 -20.88 -12.58 -13.29
C ALA A 150 -20.67 -12.68 -14.81
N THR A 151 -19.63 -13.37 -15.26
CA THR A 151 -19.31 -13.56 -16.69
C THR A 151 -19.54 -14.99 -17.20
N ARG A 152 -20.26 -15.83 -16.46
CA ARG A 152 -20.41 -17.28 -16.73
C ARG A 152 -21.05 -17.65 -18.07
N ASP A 153 -21.90 -16.79 -18.61
CA ASP A 153 -22.65 -17.02 -19.84
C ASP A 153 -22.89 -15.70 -20.61
N ALA A 154 -23.38 -15.82 -21.84
CA ALA A 154 -23.59 -14.67 -22.73
C ALA A 154 -24.59 -13.64 -22.18
N LYS A 155 -25.63 -14.09 -21.45
CA LYS A 155 -26.62 -13.18 -20.86
C LYS A 155 -26.02 -12.42 -19.68
N ALA A 156 -25.29 -13.12 -18.82
CA ALA A 156 -24.59 -12.53 -17.69
C ALA A 156 -23.52 -11.53 -18.15
N ARG A 157 -22.69 -11.90 -19.14
CA ARG A 157 -21.71 -10.99 -19.76
C ARG A 157 -22.35 -9.76 -20.39
N ALA A 158 -23.49 -9.90 -21.07
CA ALA A 158 -24.20 -8.75 -21.62
C ALA A 158 -24.69 -7.78 -20.54
N HIS A 159 -25.03 -8.26 -19.34
CA HIS A 159 -25.36 -7.41 -18.21
C HIS A 159 -24.10 -6.70 -17.65
N VAL A 160 -23.02 -7.45 -17.41
CA VAL A 160 -21.74 -6.91 -16.93
C VAL A 160 -21.20 -5.83 -17.88
N LEU A 161 -21.32 -6.02 -19.20
CA LEU A 161 -20.92 -5.03 -20.20
C LEU A 161 -21.59 -3.67 -19.98
N GLN A 162 -22.87 -3.64 -19.59
CA GLN A 162 -23.58 -2.38 -19.33
C GLN A 162 -23.18 -1.76 -17.99
N THR A 163 -22.84 -2.58 -17.00
CA THR A 163 -22.37 -2.12 -15.69
C THR A 163 -20.95 -1.53 -15.78
N VAL A 164 -20.06 -2.20 -16.52
CA VAL A 164 -18.66 -1.78 -16.69
C VAL A 164 -18.53 -0.56 -17.60
N PHE A 165 -19.37 -0.48 -18.63
CA PHE A 165 -19.40 0.65 -19.57
C PHE A 165 -20.76 1.35 -19.52
N PRO A 166 -21.05 2.09 -18.43
CA PRO A 166 -22.28 2.85 -18.32
C PRO A 166 -22.33 3.94 -19.39
N LYS A 167 -23.54 4.30 -19.81
CA LYS A 167 -23.73 5.42 -20.73
C LYS A 167 -23.44 6.73 -19.99
N SER A 168 -22.39 7.44 -20.38
CA SER A 168 -22.13 8.80 -19.88
C SER A 168 -23.20 9.77 -20.37
N PRO A 169 -23.67 10.70 -19.52
CA PRO A 169 -24.46 11.84 -19.95
C PRO A 169 -23.72 12.66 -21.03
N PRO A 170 -24.43 13.31 -21.97
CA PRO A 170 -23.79 14.21 -22.92
C PRO A 170 -22.98 15.30 -22.20
N GLY A 171 -21.76 15.56 -22.68
CA GLY A 171 -20.90 16.63 -22.17
C GLY A 171 -20.20 16.37 -20.84
N HIS A 172 -20.25 15.15 -20.32
CA HIS A 172 -19.50 14.74 -19.11
C HIS A 172 -18.39 13.76 -19.49
N ASP A 173 -17.25 13.88 -18.81
CA ASP A 173 -16.18 12.89 -18.91
C ASP A 173 -16.68 11.52 -18.44
N TRP A 174 -16.08 10.47 -18.98
CA TRP A 174 -16.40 9.13 -18.52
C TRP A 174 -15.76 8.90 -17.15
N GLU A 175 -16.56 8.43 -16.21
CA GLU A 175 -16.11 8.00 -14.89
C GLU A 175 -16.18 6.47 -14.81
N PRO A 176 -15.15 5.82 -14.23
CA PRO A 176 -15.19 4.39 -13.98
C PRO A 176 -16.35 4.06 -13.04
N PRO A 177 -16.98 2.87 -13.20
CA PRO A 177 -18.00 2.43 -12.27
C PRO A 177 -17.41 2.33 -10.85
N GLU A 178 -18.24 2.58 -9.84
CA GLU A 178 -17.90 2.43 -8.42
C GLU A 178 -17.74 0.95 -8.03
N LEU A 179 -16.70 0.32 -8.56
CA LEU A 179 -16.31 -1.05 -8.30
C LEU A 179 -14.86 -1.05 -7.82
N ASP A 180 -14.53 -2.02 -6.96
CA ASP A 180 -13.14 -2.24 -6.61
C ASP A 180 -12.30 -2.51 -7.88
N PRO A 181 -11.17 -1.82 -8.09
CA PRO A 181 -10.36 -1.96 -9.30
C PRO A 181 -9.91 -3.40 -9.58
N SER A 182 -9.71 -4.19 -8.51
CA SER A 182 -9.38 -5.60 -8.57
C SER A 182 -10.55 -6.40 -9.13
N TYR A 183 -11.75 -6.24 -8.59
CA TYR A 183 -12.94 -6.91 -9.11
C TYR A 183 -13.24 -6.52 -10.57
N LEU A 184 -13.11 -5.23 -10.88
CA LEU A 184 -13.27 -4.70 -12.23
C LEU A 184 -12.32 -5.36 -13.23
N GLY A 185 -11.06 -5.56 -12.87
CA GLY A 185 -10.09 -6.27 -13.72
C GLY A 185 -10.52 -7.70 -14.06
N PHE A 186 -11.03 -8.46 -13.09
CA PHE A 186 -11.54 -9.80 -13.36
C PHE A 186 -12.81 -9.80 -14.24
N LEU A 187 -13.69 -8.80 -14.08
CA LEU A 187 -14.85 -8.64 -14.97
C LEU A 187 -14.42 -8.32 -16.40
N LEU A 188 -13.42 -7.45 -16.58
CA LEU A 188 -12.86 -7.12 -17.90
C LEU A 188 -12.26 -8.35 -18.57
N ASP A 189 -11.50 -9.17 -17.83
CA ASP A 189 -10.95 -10.42 -18.35
C ASP A 189 -12.06 -11.40 -18.80
N GLY A 190 -13.15 -11.49 -18.02
CA GLY A 190 -14.32 -12.29 -18.38
C GLY A 190 -15.12 -11.73 -19.57
N LEU A 191 -15.09 -10.42 -19.80
CA LEU A 191 -15.69 -9.77 -20.97
C LEU A 191 -14.84 -9.93 -22.23
N LEU A 192 -13.52 -9.75 -22.13
CA LEU A 192 -12.59 -9.69 -23.25
C LEU A 192 -12.03 -11.06 -23.67
N GLY A 193 -12.01 -12.04 -22.77
CA GLY A 193 -11.41 -13.35 -23.02
C GLY A 193 -12.06 -14.17 -24.15
N PRO A 194 -13.40 -14.27 -24.23
CA PRO A 194 -14.05 -15.03 -25.30
C PRO A 194 -13.93 -14.37 -26.68
N GLN A 195 -13.86 -15.15 -27.75
CA GLN A 195 -13.83 -14.63 -29.13
C GLN A 195 -15.24 -14.50 -29.70
N ASP A 196 -16.02 -13.56 -29.17
CA ASP A 196 -17.39 -13.33 -29.58
C ASP A 196 -17.78 -11.85 -29.66
N ARG A 197 -18.99 -11.59 -30.17
CA ARG A 197 -19.53 -10.24 -30.35
C ARG A 197 -19.54 -9.40 -29.06
N ILE A 198 -19.66 -10.02 -27.89
CA ILE A 198 -19.66 -9.29 -26.61
C ILE A 198 -18.24 -8.79 -26.31
N ALA A 199 -17.22 -9.61 -26.56
CA ALA A 199 -15.83 -9.20 -26.42
C ALA A 199 -15.47 -8.10 -27.43
N ASP A 200 -15.90 -8.22 -28.69
CA ASP A 200 -15.68 -7.17 -29.70
C ASP A 200 -16.32 -5.83 -29.31
N GLU A 201 -17.52 -5.88 -28.71
CA GLU A 201 -18.19 -4.69 -28.18
C GLU A 201 -17.49 -4.14 -26.93
N ALA A 202 -17.02 -5.00 -26.03
CA ALA A 202 -16.25 -4.58 -24.86
C ALA A 202 -14.95 -3.87 -25.26
N ALA A 203 -14.21 -4.43 -26.22
CA ALA A 203 -12.99 -3.84 -26.76
C ALA A 203 -13.26 -2.47 -27.40
N ARG A 204 -14.31 -2.36 -28.23
CA ARG A 204 -14.71 -1.07 -28.82
C ARG A 204 -15.11 -0.03 -27.78
N ARG A 205 -15.86 -0.41 -26.74
CA ARG A 205 -16.24 0.52 -25.66
C ARG A 205 -15.03 0.98 -24.86
N LEU A 206 -14.10 0.06 -24.57
CA LEU A 206 -12.84 0.37 -23.92
C LEU A 206 -12.02 1.38 -24.74
N GLU A 207 -11.92 1.18 -26.04
CA GLU A 207 -11.26 2.11 -26.95
C GLU A 207 -11.97 3.47 -26.98
N ASP A 208 -13.30 3.50 -27.08
CA ASP A 208 -14.10 4.73 -27.10
C ASP A 208 -13.92 5.57 -25.83
N ILE A 209 -13.95 4.95 -24.63
CA ILE A 209 -13.78 5.69 -23.37
C ILE A 209 -12.34 6.19 -23.20
N THR A 210 -11.36 5.38 -23.58
CA THR A 210 -9.95 5.74 -23.43
C THR A 210 -9.53 6.77 -24.46
N ALA A 211 -10.10 6.76 -25.66
CA ALA A 211 -9.87 7.77 -26.70
C ALA A 211 -10.41 9.16 -26.33
N ARG A 212 -11.50 9.25 -25.56
CA ARG A 212 -11.98 10.54 -25.02
C ARG A 212 -10.99 11.16 -24.05
N GLY A 213 -10.22 10.33 -23.34
CA GLY A 213 -9.24 10.79 -22.35
C GLY A 213 -9.91 11.23 -21.05
N GLY A 214 -9.23 12.14 -20.33
CA GLY A 214 -9.66 12.61 -19.01
C GLY A 214 -9.11 11.77 -17.86
N GLU A 215 -9.25 12.31 -16.65
CA GLU A 215 -8.71 11.71 -15.42
C GLU A 215 -9.27 10.31 -15.15
N GLY A 216 -10.58 10.12 -15.34
CA GLY A 216 -11.24 8.83 -15.13
C GLY A 216 -10.68 7.74 -16.04
N ALA A 217 -10.55 8.03 -17.34
CA ALA A 217 -9.99 7.10 -18.31
C ALA A 217 -8.51 6.80 -18.06
N TYR A 218 -7.71 7.82 -17.72
CA TYR A 218 -6.29 7.67 -17.38
C TYR A 218 -6.10 6.79 -16.13
N THR A 219 -6.83 7.08 -15.05
CA THR A 219 -6.73 6.36 -13.78
C THR A 219 -7.19 4.92 -13.95
N PHE A 220 -8.30 4.72 -14.67
CA PHE A 220 -8.78 3.40 -15.02
C PHE A 220 -7.72 2.60 -15.79
N LEU A 221 -7.18 3.14 -16.90
CA LEU A 221 -6.28 2.39 -17.78
C LEU A 221 -4.96 2.04 -17.07
N THR A 222 -4.33 3.00 -16.42
CA THR A 222 -3.06 2.80 -15.69
C THR A 222 -3.20 1.81 -14.53
N THR A 223 -4.33 1.87 -13.80
CA THR A 223 -4.63 0.92 -12.73
C THR A 223 -4.81 -0.49 -13.28
N GLN A 224 -5.58 -0.66 -14.35
CA GLN A 224 -5.83 -1.99 -14.93
C GLN A 224 -4.57 -2.63 -15.53
N VAL A 225 -3.66 -1.83 -16.11
CA VAL A 225 -2.34 -2.32 -16.55
C VAL A 225 -1.49 -2.79 -15.37
N ARG A 226 -1.43 -2.00 -14.28
CA ARG A 226 -0.70 -2.37 -13.05
C ARG A 226 -1.23 -3.65 -12.41
N LEU A 227 -2.55 -3.86 -12.48
CA LEU A 227 -3.21 -5.08 -12.02
C LEU A 227 -3.02 -6.27 -12.97
N ARG A 228 -2.36 -6.09 -14.12
CA ARG A 228 -2.18 -7.09 -15.17
C ARG A 228 -3.49 -7.70 -15.65
N THR A 229 -4.51 -6.85 -15.82
CA THR A 229 -5.75 -7.15 -16.54
C THR A 229 -5.42 -7.41 -18.01
N ALA A 230 -6.08 -8.39 -18.63
CA ALA A 230 -5.86 -8.82 -20.02
C ALA A 230 -6.48 -7.83 -21.02
N LEU A 231 -5.98 -6.60 -21.02
CA LEU A 231 -6.39 -5.55 -21.93
C LEU A 231 -5.82 -5.79 -23.35
N PRO A 232 -6.51 -5.36 -24.43
CA PRO A 232 -5.96 -5.41 -25.78
C PRO A 232 -4.67 -4.57 -25.87
N PRO A 233 -3.52 -5.14 -26.21
CA PRO A 233 -2.23 -4.47 -26.05
C PRO A 233 -2.10 -3.26 -26.97
N ASP A 234 -2.33 -3.38 -28.28
CA ASP A 234 -2.09 -2.27 -29.22
C ASP A 234 -2.98 -1.04 -28.96
N PRO A 235 -4.31 -1.18 -28.75
CA PRO A 235 -5.15 -0.03 -28.39
C PRO A 235 -4.77 0.57 -27.03
N THR A 236 -4.42 -0.27 -26.05
CA THR A 236 -3.99 0.19 -24.72
C THR A 236 -2.70 1.00 -24.83
N ALA A 237 -1.72 0.51 -25.58
CA ALA A 237 -0.45 1.18 -25.84
C ALA A 237 -0.66 2.53 -26.51
N ALA A 238 -1.49 2.60 -27.55
CA ALA A 238 -1.79 3.85 -28.25
C ALA A 238 -2.34 4.93 -27.31
N GLN A 239 -3.19 4.55 -26.36
CA GLN A 239 -3.75 5.48 -25.38
C GLN A 239 -2.76 5.89 -24.30
N LEU A 240 -1.95 4.95 -23.79
CA LEU A 240 -0.88 5.27 -22.84
C LEU A 240 0.18 6.19 -23.47
N ILE A 241 0.50 5.99 -24.74
CA ILE A 241 1.37 6.90 -25.50
C ILE A 241 0.79 8.31 -25.52
N ARG A 242 -0.51 8.43 -25.83
CA ARG A 242 -1.21 9.72 -25.85
C ARG A 242 -1.16 10.40 -24.48
N PHE A 243 -1.44 9.67 -23.39
CA PHE A 243 -1.34 10.21 -22.04
C PHE A 243 0.09 10.60 -21.63
N ALA A 244 1.10 9.85 -22.07
CA ALA A 244 2.51 10.18 -21.82
C ALA A 244 2.96 11.47 -22.53
N GLU A 245 2.30 11.81 -23.64
CA GLU A 245 2.62 12.97 -24.48
C GLU A 245 1.73 14.19 -24.18
N ASP A 246 0.64 14.02 -23.44
CA ASP A 246 -0.34 15.07 -23.15
C ASP A 246 -0.02 15.83 -21.84
N PRO A 247 0.41 17.11 -21.90
CA PRO A 247 0.65 17.92 -20.71
C PRO A 247 -0.65 18.43 -20.07
N SER A 248 -1.78 18.44 -20.78
CA SER A 248 -3.02 19.07 -20.31
C SER A 248 -3.59 18.38 -19.07
N LEU A 249 -3.46 17.05 -18.98
CA LEU A 249 -3.94 16.29 -17.84
C LEU A 249 -3.18 16.66 -16.55
N SER A 250 -1.88 16.95 -16.65
CA SER A 250 -1.09 17.39 -15.49
C SER A 250 -1.63 18.72 -14.94
N ALA A 251 -1.90 19.68 -15.83
CA ALA A 251 -2.46 20.98 -15.44
C ALA A 251 -3.85 20.86 -14.80
N VAL A 252 -4.70 19.95 -15.30
CA VAL A 252 -6.04 19.71 -14.73
C VAL A 252 -5.94 19.14 -13.32
N LEU A 253 -5.08 18.14 -13.09
CA LEU A 253 -4.91 17.52 -11.78
C LEU A 253 -4.25 18.49 -10.78
N GLU A 254 -3.26 19.25 -11.21
CA GLU A 254 -2.63 20.29 -10.38
C GLU A 254 -3.64 21.37 -9.97
N ALA A 255 -4.52 21.81 -10.88
CA ALA A 255 -5.56 22.78 -10.56
C ALA A 255 -6.62 22.23 -9.59
N ARG A 256 -6.91 20.92 -9.66
CA ARG A 256 -7.94 20.27 -8.84
C ARG A 256 -7.45 19.88 -7.45
N TYR A 257 -6.24 19.33 -7.38
CA TYR A 257 -5.70 18.72 -6.15
C TYR A 257 -4.56 19.55 -5.54
N GLY A 258 -4.06 20.57 -6.23
CA GLY A 258 -2.86 21.31 -5.83
C GLY A 258 -1.58 20.56 -6.19
N ASN A 259 -0.42 21.16 -5.90
CA ASN A 259 0.89 20.52 -6.06
C ASN A 259 1.14 19.50 -4.92
N VAL A 260 0.32 18.45 -4.84
CA VAL A 260 0.40 17.43 -3.78
C VAL A 260 1.34 16.31 -4.20
N GLY A 261 2.56 16.64 -4.65
CA GLY A 261 3.57 15.64 -4.99
C GLY A 261 3.10 14.52 -5.94
N ILE A 262 1.99 14.76 -6.68
CA ILE A 262 1.30 13.76 -7.49
C ILE A 262 2.28 13.32 -8.55
N SER A 263 2.40 12.00 -8.70
CA SER A 263 3.19 11.41 -9.77
C SER A 263 2.67 11.92 -11.11
N SER A 264 3.53 12.56 -11.91
CA SER A 264 3.10 13.16 -13.19
C SER A 264 2.33 12.12 -14.03
N PRO A 265 1.11 12.42 -14.50
CA PRO A 265 0.33 11.50 -15.32
C PRO A 265 1.08 10.99 -16.55
N ARG A 266 1.96 11.86 -17.10
CA ARG A 266 2.81 11.51 -18.23
C ARG A 266 3.82 10.41 -17.87
N MET A 267 4.41 10.50 -16.69
CA MET A 267 5.37 9.52 -16.18
C MET A 267 4.69 8.20 -15.84
N GLU A 268 3.57 8.24 -15.13
CA GLU A 268 2.79 7.03 -14.80
C GLU A 268 2.27 6.31 -16.06
N ALA A 269 1.82 7.06 -17.08
CA ALA A 269 1.42 6.47 -18.37
C ALA A 269 2.60 5.81 -19.09
N ALA A 270 3.77 6.45 -19.10
CA ALA A 270 5.00 5.87 -19.67
C ALA A 270 5.45 4.62 -18.90
N TRP A 271 5.31 4.62 -17.57
CA TRP A 271 5.62 3.45 -16.75
C TRP A 271 4.63 2.31 -16.92
N ALA A 272 3.33 2.60 -17.03
CA ALA A 272 2.33 1.61 -17.38
C ALA A 272 2.60 1.02 -18.78
N LEU A 273 2.99 1.85 -19.76
CA LEU A 273 3.38 1.37 -21.09
C LEU A 273 4.58 0.42 -21.02
N ALA A 274 5.57 0.72 -20.17
CA ALA A 274 6.73 -0.14 -19.98
C ALA A 274 6.39 -1.53 -19.37
N GLN A 275 5.28 -1.61 -18.64
CA GLN A 275 4.76 -2.84 -18.04
C GLN A 275 3.82 -3.62 -18.97
N LEU A 276 3.41 -3.02 -20.09
CA LEU A 276 2.55 -3.67 -21.07
C LEU A 276 3.39 -4.60 -21.96
N ASP A 277 2.95 -5.84 -22.08
CA ASP A 277 3.65 -6.86 -22.87
C ASP A 277 3.78 -6.41 -24.33
N GLY A 278 5.01 -6.44 -24.87
CA GLY A 278 5.32 -5.98 -26.22
C GLY A 278 5.68 -4.49 -26.36
N TYR A 279 5.49 -3.67 -25.31
CA TYR A 279 5.67 -2.20 -25.37
C TYR A 279 6.72 -1.66 -24.38
N ARG A 280 7.54 -2.55 -23.82
CA ARG A 280 8.58 -2.19 -22.84
C ARG A 280 9.51 -1.10 -23.33
N GLU A 281 10.05 -1.27 -24.54
CA GLU A 281 11.02 -0.34 -25.14
C GLU A 281 10.38 1.05 -25.38
N ASP A 282 9.12 1.08 -25.82
CA ASP A 282 8.38 2.32 -26.05
C ASP A 282 8.08 3.08 -24.76
N GLY A 283 7.78 2.36 -23.68
CA GLY A 283 7.64 2.91 -22.33
C GLY A 283 8.95 3.47 -21.80
N ALA A 284 10.03 2.67 -21.89
CA ALA A 284 11.37 3.06 -21.48
C ALA A 284 11.85 4.32 -22.23
N ALA A 285 11.69 4.38 -23.56
CA ALA A 285 12.07 5.54 -24.36
C ALA A 285 11.36 6.84 -23.91
N ARG A 286 10.10 6.73 -23.45
CA ARG A 286 9.33 7.87 -22.93
C ARG A 286 9.78 8.27 -21.53
N LEU A 287 10.05 7.31 -20.65
CA LEU A 287 10.65 7.59 -19.34
C LEU A 287 12.02 8.27 -19.48
N THR A 288 12.86 7.80 -20.41
CA THR A 288 14.12 8.46 -20.78
C THR A 288 13.88 9.90 -21.23
N ARG A 289 12.91 10.15 -22.12
CA ARG A 289 12.59 11.51 -22.57
C ARG A 289 12.16 12.42 -21.41
N LEU A 290 11.29 11.93 -20.53
CA LEU A 290 10.80 12.68 -19.37
C LEU A 290 11.94 12.98 -18.37
N ALA A 291 12.87 12.06 -18.15
CA ALA A 291 14.04 12.31 -17.29
C ALA A 291 14.96 13.43 -17.81
N HIS A 292 14.99 13.65 -19.13
CA HIS A 292 15.76 14.71 -19.79
C HIS A 292 14.97 16.00 -20.04
N ASP A 293 13.64 15.99 -19.84
CA ASP A 293 12.80 17.14 -20.15
C ASP A 293 13.00 18.24 -19.10
N THR A 294 13.82 19.23 -19.43
CA THR A 294 14.15 20.36 -18.54
C THR A 294 12.97 21.30 -18.31
N THR A 295 11.83 21.10 -18.98
CA THR A 295 10.61 21.87 -18.74
C THR A 295 9.77 21.31 -17.59
N LEU A 296 10.05 20.07 -17.17
CA LEU A 296 9.39 19.42 -16.04
C LEU A 296 10.05 19.80 -14.72
N GLU A 297 9.25 19.74 -13.65
CA GLU A 297 9.77 19.86 -12.28
C GLU A 297 10.85 18.80 -12.00
N ASP A 298 11.91 19.22 -11.32
CA ASP A 298 13.05 18.40 -10.94
C ASP A 298 12.63 17.06 -10.29
N THR A 299 11.62 17.08 -9.41
CA THR A 299 11.06 15.88 -8.77
C THR A 299 10.49 14.88 -9.79
N THR A 300 9.81 15.36 -10.84
CA THR A 300 9.24 14.50 -11.89
C THR A 300 10.33 13.83 -12.71
N ARG A 301 11.42 14.55 -12.99
CA ARG A 301 12.57 14.01 -13.74
C ARG A 301 13.28 12.90 -12.96
N VAL A 302 13.45 13.08 -11.63
CA VAL A 302 13.99 12.03 -10.75
C VAL A 302 13.09 10.80 -10.73
N LYS A 303 11.77 10.98 -10.55
CA LYS A 303 10.81 9.87 -10.57
C LYS A 303 10.82 9.12 -11.91
N ALA A 304 10.94 9.81 -13.04
CA ALA A 304 11.03 9.17 -14.35
C ALA A 304 12.31 8.34 -14.52
N ALA A 305 13.46 8.86 -14.05
CA ALA A 305 14.72 8.12 -14.07
C ALA A 305 14.69 6.88 -13.14
N TRP A 306 14.07 7.01 -11.97
CA TRP A 306 13.84 5.88 -11.07
C TRP A 306 12.91 4.84 -11.70
N ALA A 307 11.77 5.27 -12.26
CA ALA A 307 10.85 4.35 -12.93
C ALA A 307 11.52 3.61 -14.09
N LEU A 308 12.40 4.28 -14.86
CA LEU A 308 13.21 3.64 -15.89
C LEU A 308 14.14 2.56 -15.31
N ALA A 309 14.76 2.82 -14.15
CA ALA A 309 15.64 1.86 -13.50
C ALA A 309 14.88 0.58 -13.06
N GLN A 310 13.57 0.68 -12.83
CA GLN A 310 12.71 -0.45 -12.50
C GLN A 310 12.19 -1.21 -13.72
N VAL A 311 12.47 -0.76 -14.95
CA VAL A 311 12.09 -1.48 -16.16
C VAL A 311 13.14 -2.55 -16.47
N ASP A 312 12.70 -3.80 -16.65
CA ASP A 312 13.56 -4.92 -17.00
C ASP A 312 14.42 -4.62 -18.24
N GLY A 313 15.75 -4.66 -18.06
CA GLY A 313 16.72 -4.36 -19.12
C GLY A 313 17.16 -2.89 -19.23
N TYR A 314 16.58 -1.99 -18.42
CA TYR A 314 16.90 -0.55 -18.43
C TYR A 314 17.43 -0.02 -17.08
N ARG A 315 17.77 -0.93 -16.15
CA ARG A 315 18.31 -0.58 -14.83
C ARG A 315 19.51 0.36 -14.91
N GLU A 316 20.49 0.01 -15.74
CA GLU A 316 21.73 0.78 -15.91
C GLU A 316 21.46 2.16 -16.51
N ASP A 317 20.55 2.26 -17.48
CA ASP A 317 20.17 3.54 -18.09
C ASP A 317 19.47 4.47 -17.08
N GLY A 318 18.54 3.92 -16.28
CA GLY A 318 17.89 4.65 -15.20
C GLY A 318 18.87 5.12 -14.13
N ALA A 319 19.77 4.23 -13.69
CA ALA A 319 20.83 4.55 -12.74
C ALA A 319 21.79 5.63 -13.26
N ALA A 320 22.17 5.56 -14.54
CA ALA A 320 23.01 6.57 -15.19
C ALA A 320 22.32 7.94 -15.23
N HIS A 321 20.99 7.98 -15.44
CA HIS A 321 20.23 9.22 -15.36
C HIS A 321 20.15 9.78 -13.95
N LEU A 322 19.88 8.96 -12.94
CA LEU A 322 19.88 9.39 -11.54
C LEU A 322 21.24 9.93 -11.12
N THR A 323 22.32 9.24 -11.51
CA THR A 323 23.71 9.68 -11.33
C THR A 323 23.92 11.07 -11.93
N ARG A 324 23.56 11.26 -13.20
CA ARG A 324 23.70 12.56 -13.88
C ARG A 324 22.90 13.67 -13.20
N LEU A 325 21.70 13.37 -12.70
CA LEU A 325 20.87 14.34 -11.98
C LEU A 325 21.45 14.70 -10.61
N ALA A 326 22.05 13.75 -9.90
CA ALA A 326 22.74 14.01 -8.63
C ALA A 326 24.00 14.87 -8.84
N ASP A 327 24.70 14.66 -9.95
CA ASP A 327 25.96 15.36 -10.27
C ASP A 327 25.74 16.74 -10.94
N ASP A 328 24.51 17.05 -11.38
CA ASP A 328 24.19 18.30 -12.08
C ASP A 328 24.20 19.51 -11.13
N THR A 329 25.28 20.29 -11.16
CA THR A 329 25.42 21.49 -10.32
C THR A 329 24.47 22.64 -10.69
N ALA A 330 23.77 22.58 -11.83
CA ALA A 330 22.73 23.55 -12.14
C ALA A 330 21.45 23.35 -11.29
N TRP A 331 21.31 22.17 -10.68
CA TRP A 331 20.17 21.82 -9.84
C TRP A 331 20.32 22.29 -8.40
N LYS A 332 19.18 22.58 -7.76
CA LYS A 332 19.15 22.79 -6.31
C LYS A 332 19.61 21.52 -5.61
N VAL A 333 20.44 21.68 -4.58
CA VAL A 333 21.00 20.59 -3.78
C VAL A 333 19.96 19.60 -3.29
N PHE A 334 18.76 20.08 -2.92
CA PHE A 334 17.65 19.23 -2.51
C PHE A 334 17.32 18.16 -3.55
N HIS A 335 17.14 18.55 -4.82
CA HIS A 335 16.77 17.61 -5.88
C HIS A 335 17.94 16.68 -6.25
N ARG A 336 19.18 17.14 -6.09
CA ARG A 336 20.37 16.31 -6.27
C ARG A 336 20.48 15.22 -5.19
N ILE A 337 20.14 15.55 -3.93
CA ILE A 337 20.04 14.57 -2.84
C ILE A 337 18.90 13.57 -3.10
N GLU A 338 17.73 14.04 -3.56
CA GLU A 338 16.63 13.12 -3.92
C GLU A 338 17.00 12.20 -5.08
N ALA A 339 17.79 12.65 -6.06
CA ALA A 339 18.32 11.79 -7.12
C ALA A 339 19.28 10.72 -6.57
N ALA A 340 20.18 11.08 -5.65
CA ALA A 340 21.07 10.12 -4.99
C ALA A 340 20.29 9.13 -4.10
N LYS A 341 19.25 9.60 -3.40
CA LYS A 341 18.31 8.75 -2.65
C LYS A 341 17.62 7.73 -3.56
N ALA A 342 17.08 8.20 -4.70
CA ALA A 342 16.45 7.31 -5.67
C ALA A 342 17.45 6.30 -6.24
N LEU A 343 18.71 6.69 -6.45
CA LEU A 343 19.80 5.78 -6.88
C LEU A 343 20.08 4.70 -5.85
N ALA A 344 20.05 5.01 -4.55
CA ALA A 344 20.23 4.02 -3.48
C ALA A 344 19.13 2.95 -3.47
N GLY A 345 17.94 3.28 -3.97
CA GLY A 345 16.83 2.35 -4.14
C GLY A 345 16.88 1.51 -5.42
N VAL A 346 17.94 1.63 -6.23
CA VAL A 346 18.18 0.79 -7.41
C VAL A 346 19.14 -0.33 -7.04
N ASP A 347 18.73 -1.57 -7.29
CA ASP A 347 19.53 -2.76 -6.98
C ASP A 347 20.92 -2.69 -7.64
N GLY A 348 21.97 -2.76 -6.81
CA GLY A 348 23.37 -2.73 -7.25
C GLY A 348 23.97 -1.33 -7.40
N CYS A 349 23.24 -0.26 -7.03
CA CYS A 349 23.70 1.12 -7.11
C CYS A 349 23.90 1.79 -5.73
N GLN A 350 23.86 1.02 -4.64
CA GLN A 350 24.00 1.52 -3.27
C GLN A 350 25.33 2.27 -3.07
N ASP A 351 26.45 1.68 -3.46
CA ASP A 351 27.79 2.28 -3.29
C ASP A 351 27.91 3.62 -4.03
N ASP A 352 27.40 3.69 -5.27
CA ASP A 352 27.41 4.91 -6.08
C ASP A 352 26.55 6.03 -5.48
N ALA A 353 25.42 5.67 -4.86
CA ALA A 353 24.60 6.60 -4.12
C ALA A 353 25.31 7.09 -2.85
N VAL A 354 25.98 6.20 -2.12
CA VAL A 354 26.73 6.50 -0.90
C VAL A 354 27.87 7.48 -1.19
N VAL A 355 28.62 7.30 -2.27
CA VAL A 355 29.69 8.24 -2.67
C VAL A 355 29.14 9.65 -2.83
N ARG A 356 27.97 9.82 -3.46
CA ARG A 356 27.35 11.12 -3.70
C ARG A 356 26.76 11.73 -2.44
N LEU A 357 26.08 10.93 -1.63
CA LEU A 357 25.53 11.40 -0.36
C LEU A 357 26.65 11.78 0.63
N CYS A 358 27.75 11.03 0.67
CA CYS A 358 28.97 11.41 1.39
C CYS A 358 29.49 12.77 0.90
N HIS A 359 29.62 12.95 -0.42
CA HIS A 359 30.03 14.24 -1.00
C HIS A 359 29.13 15.39 -0.55
N PHE A 360 27.80 15.23 -0.57
CA PHE A 360 26.88 16.27 -0.08
C PHE A 360 27.03 16.55 1.41
N THR A 361 27.32 15.53 2.21
CA THR A 361 27.49 15.70 3.65
C THR A 361 28.79 16.44 4.00
N ASP A 362 29.84 16.14 3.25
CA ASP A 362 31.20 16.65 3.47
C ASP A 362 31.44 18.04 2.80
N ASP A 363 30.54 18.47 1.91
CA ASP A 363 30.63 19.76 1.21
C ASP A 363 30.24 20.94 2.13
N CYS A 364 31.24 21.56 2.74
CA CYS A 364 31.08 22.73 3.61
C CYS A 364 30.59 24.01 2.90
N THR A 365 30.43 24.00 1.57
CA THR A 365 29.79 25.12 0.86
C THR A 365 28.26 25.06 0.92
N LEU A 366 27.71 23.89 1.28
CA LEU A 366 26.27 23.68 1.47
C LEU A 366 25.83 24.12 2.87
N ASN A 367 24.57 24.56 2.97
CA ASN A 367 23.98 24.81 4.27
C ASN A 367 23.83 23.52 5.08
N ILE A 368 23.83 23.66 6.41
CA ILE A 368 23.77 22.53 7.34
C ILE A 368 22.54 21.65 7.12
N SER A 369 21.37 22.24 6.86
CA SER A 369 20.14 21.49 6.56
C SER A 369 20.28 20.53 5.37
N SER A 370 20.99 20.93 4.31
CA SER A 370 21.23 20.06 3.15
C SER A 370 22.22 18.94 3.47
N ARG A 371 23.26 19.25 4.26
CA ARG A 371 24.27 18.28 4.70
C ARG A 371 23.67 17.24 5.65
N LEU A 372 22.86 17.68 6.61
CA LEU A 372 22.10 16.80 7.52
C LEU A 372 21.10 15.94 6.76
N ARG A 373 20.37 16.51 5.78
CA ARG A 373 19.48 15.71 4.94
C ARG A 373 20.22 14.61 4.19
N ALA A 374 21.38 14.90 3.62
CA ALA A 374 22.20 13.87 2.95
C ALA A 374 22.67 12.79 3.93
N ALA A 375 23.15 13.18 5.11
CA ALA A 375 23.54 12.25 6.17
C ALA A 375 22.39 11.37 6.63
N ARG A 376 21.19 11.95 6.80
CA ARG A 376 19.99 11.23 7.17
C ARG A 376 19.58 10.25 6.08
N VAL A 377 19.66 10.61 4.80
CA VAL A 377 19.37 9.65 3.71
C VAL A 377 20.34 8.46 3.76
N LEU A 378 21.62 8.67 4.09
CA LEU A 378 22.59 7.58 4.21
C LEU A 378 22.19 6.53 5.26
N THR A 379 21.43 6.87 6.31
CA THR A 379 21.03 5.89 7.33
C THR A 379 20.12 4.80 6.79
N TRP A 380 19.41 5.07 5.69
CA TRP A 380 18.46 4.15 5.05
C TRP A 380 19.12 3.31 3.96
N VAL A 381 20.38 3.58 3.62
CA VAL A 381 21.09 2.82 2.60
C VAL A 381 21.65 1.55 3.23
N GLU A 382 21.12 0.41 2.79
CA GLU A 382 21.47 -0.90 3.32
C GLU A 382 23.00 -1.13 3.25
N GLY A 383 23.56 -1.63 4.34
CA GLY A 383 24.99 -1.95 4.45
C GLY A 383 25.93 -0.77 4.78
N HIS A 384 25.41 0.46 4.88
CA HIS A 384 26.24 1.69 4.97
C HIS A 384 25.93 2.57 6.20
N GLY A 385 25.32 1.99 7.24
CA GLY A 385 24.94 2.72 8.45
C GLY A 385 26.14 3.33 9.20
N HIS A 386 27.33 2.74 9.09
CA HIS A 386 28.53 3.25 9.76
C HIS A 386 29.03 4.57 9.17
N GLU A 387 29.07 4.68 7.84
CA GLU A 387 29.48 5.88 7.11
C GLU A 387 28.55 7.07 7.39
N SER A 388 27.25 6.78 7.55
CA SER A 388 26.26 7.77 7.97
C SER A 388 26.50 8.21 9.42
N ALA A 389 26.57 7.26 10.34
CA ALA A 389 26.68 7.54 11.76
C ALA A 389 27.93 8.34 12.10
N ALA A 390 29.07 8.06 11.46
CA ALA A 390 30.30 8.84 11.67
C ALA A 390 30.11 10.34 11.36
N ARG A 391 29.33 10.68 10.33
CA ARG A 391 29.03 12.06 9.93
C ARG A 391 27.99 12.70 10.85
N LEU A 392 26.96 11.97 11.24
CA LEU A 392 25.97 12.44 12.20
C LEU A 392 26.61 12.70 13.58
N ILE A 393 27.54 11.86 14.02
CA ILE A 393 28.36 12.10 15.23
C ILE A 393 29.14 13.40 15.08
N ALA A 394 29.82 13.59 13.95
CA ALA A 394 30.58 14.82 13.70
C ALA A 394 29.68 16.07 13.77
N PHE A 395 28.45 16.02 13.24
CA PHE A 395 27.49 17.14 13.36
C PHE A 395 27.00 17.35 14.79
N ALA A 396 26.65 16.29 15.51
CA ALA A 396 26.18 16.43 16.89
C ALA A 396 27.26 17.01 17.83
N GLU A 397 28.53 16.73 17.55
CA GLU A 397 29.69 17.18 18.32
C GLU A 397 30.26 18.53 17.87
N ASP A 398 29.86 19.05 16.70
CA ASP A 398 30.33 20.33 16.17
C ASP A 398 29.68 21.51 16.92
N LEU A 399 30.44 22.08 17.87
CA LEU A 399 30.02 23.23 18.67
C LEU A 399 29.89 24.54 17.87
N THR A 400 30.23 24.55 16.58
CA THR A 400 29.99 25.70 15.69
C THR A 400 28.58 25.70 15.09
N LEU A 401 27.87 24.58 15.15
CA LEU A 401 26.48 24.45 14.70
C LEU A 401 25.50 24.92 15.77
N GLU A 402 24.30 25.32 15.34
CA GLU A 402 23.23 25.61 16.27
C GLU A 402 22.80 24.35 17.02
N ASP A 403 22.37 24.52 18.28
CA ASP A 403 21.91 23.39 19.10
C ASP A 403 20.76 22.62 18.44
N SER A 404 19.94 23.30 17.62
CA SER A 404 18.86 22.72 16.81
C SER A 404 19.37 21.73 15.75
N ASP A 405 20.42 22.08 15.01
CA ASP A 405 21.05 21.21 14.00
C ASP A 405 21.73 20.01 14.66
N ARG A 406 22.41 20.25 15.79
CA ARG A 406 23.05 19.19 16.59
C ARG A 406 22.02 18.23 17.17
N LEU A 407 20.86 18.74 17.57
CA LEU A 407 19.73 17.94 18.02
C LEU A 407 19.18 17.09 16.88
N GLU A 408 19.01 17.63 15.68
CA GLU A 408 18.57 16.87 14.50
C GLU A 408 19.55 15.72 14.17
N ALA A 409 20.86 15.98 14.27
CA ALA A 409 21.87 14.93 14.09
C ALA A 409 21.77 13.82 15.15
N ALA A 410 21.50 14.18 16.42
CA ALA A 410 21.30 13.22 17.50
C ALA A 410 20.04 12.36 17.30
N TRP A 411 18.95 12.95 16.83
CA TRP A 411 17.75 12.20 16.44
C TRP A 411 18.03 11.19 15.34
N ALA A 412 18.72 11.59 14.28
CA ALA A 412 19.07 10.68 13.20
C ALA A 412 19.98 9.53 13.69
N LEU A 413 20.84 9.75 14.69
CA LEU A 413 21.64 8.69 15.32
C LEU A 413 20.79 7.67 16.09
N VAL A 414 19.77 8.14 16.83
CA VAL A 414 18.85 7.23 17.54
C VAL A 414 18.00 6.41 16.58
N GLU A 415 17.59 7.00 15.45
CA GLU A 415 16.92 6.27 14.36
C GLU A 415 17.83 5.26 13.63
N THR A 416 19.15 5.32 13.83
CA THR A 416 20.13 4.45 13.16
C THR A 416 20.45 3.22 14.02
N ASP A 417 20.19 2.03 13.48
CA ASP A 417 20.45 0.76 14.15
C ASP A 417 21.91 0.64 14.63
N GLY A 418 22.07 0.44 15.94
CA GLY A 418 23.38 0.27 16.59
C GLY A 418 24.03 1.56 17.09
N TYR A 419 23.37 2.72 16.93
CA TYR A 419 23.89 4.03 17.33
C TYR A 419 23.01 4.77 18.36
N GLN A 420 22.00 4.07 18.92
CA GLN A 420 21.09 4.62 19.92
C GLN A 420 21.82 5.22 21.13
N ASP A 421 22.77 4.48 21.72
CA ASP A 421 23.53 4.93 22.89
C ASP A 421 24.31 6.22 22.61
N ILE A 422 24.84 6.36 21.38
CA ILE A 422 25.58 7.54 20.97
C ILE A 422 24.62 8.72 20.78
N GLY A 423 23.49 8.52 20.09
CA GLY A 423 22.45 9.54 19.95
C GLY A 423 21.93 10.03 21.31
N ASN A 424 21.62 9.10 22.22
CA ASN A 424 21.21 9.39 23.59
C ASN A 424 22.30 10.15 24.37
N THR A 425 23.57 9.80 24.19
CA THR A 425 24.69 10.55 24.78
C THR A 425 24.72 12.01 24.29
N GLN A 426 24.39 12.27 23.02
CA GLN A 426 24.29 13.63 22.50
C GLN A 426 23.06 14.36 23.06
N PHE A 427 21.92 13.68 23.22
CA PHE A 427 20.78 14.27 23.91
C PHE A 427 21.09 14.65 25.36
N LEU A 428 21.84 13.83 26.11
CA LEU A 428 22.29 14.19 27.47
C LEU A 428 23.08 15.50 27.47
N ARG A 429 23.99 15.68 26.51
CA ARG A 429 24.77 16.91 26.36
C ARG A 429 23.88 18.10 25.99
N LEU A 430 22.94 17.92 25.07
CA LEU A 430 22.03 18.98 24.62
C LEU A 430 20.97 19.34 25.66
N ALA A 431 20.61 18.42 26.55
CA ALA A 431 19.74 18.70 27.69
C ALA A 431 20.39 19.66 28.72
N ASP A 432 21.70 19.87 28.63
CA ASP A 432 22.47 20.86 29.38
C ASP A 432 22.90 22.08 28.52
N SER A 433 22.31 22.26 27.32
CA SER A 433 22.62 23.40 26.45
C SER A 433 22.14 24.74 27.02
N LEU A 434 22.52 25.86 26.38
CA LEU A 434 22.07 27.18 26.83
C LEU A 434 20.65 27.52 26.35
N ASP A 435 20.21 26.95 25.23
CA ASP A 435 18.89 27.17 24.65
C ASP A 435 17.80 26.35 25.37
N PRO A 436 16.83 26.98 26.07
CA PRO A 436 15.82 26.26 26.83
C PRO A 436 14.97 25.30 26.01
N LEU A 437 14.61 25.67 24.77
CA LEU A 437 13.78 24.84 23.91
C LEU A 437 14.52 23.55 23.51
N THR A 438 15.79 23.66 23.14
CA THR A 438 16.64 22.51 22.83
C THR A 438 16.78 21.59 24.06
N ARG A 439 16.94 22.15 25.27
CA ARG A 439 17.00 21.33 26.48
C ARG A 439 15.73 20.52 26.72
N ILE A 440 14.56 21.14 26.50
CA ILE A 440 13.27 20.45 26.61
C ILE A 440 13.19 19.34 25.57
N ARG A 441 13.44 19.65 24.29
CA ARG A 441 13.35 18.66 23.21
C ARG A 441 14.34 17.50 23.36
N ALA A 442 15.56 17.77 23.82
CA ALA A 442 16.55 16.73 24.11
C ALA A 442 16.13 15.84 25.29
N ALA A 443 15.58 16.43 26.35
CA ALA A 443 15.06 15.65 27.48
C ALA A 443 13.83 14.82 27.10
N SER A 444 12.92 15.36 26.27
CA SER A 444 11.80 14.59 25.73
C SER A 444 12.27 13.39 24.91
N ALA A 445 13.26 13.59 24.04
CA ALA A 445 13.84 12.51 23.24
C ALA A 445 14.48 11.41 24.11
N LEU A 446 15.19 11.79 25.18
CA LEU A 446 15.74 10.84 26.15
C LEU A 446 14.67 10.02 26.85
N ALA A 447 13.49 10.59 27.10
CA ALA A 447 12.42 9.89 27.80
C ALA A 447 11.87 8.68 27.02
N GLU A 448 12.07 8.64 25.69
CA GLU A 448 11.71 7.50 24.84
C GLU A 448 12.61 6.28 25.09
N ALA A 449 13.80 6.48 25.66
CA ALA A 449 14.70 5.41 26.07
C ALA A 449 14.48 5.07 27.55
N ASP A 450 14.01 3.84 27.81
CA ASP A 450 13.68 3.35 29.16
C ASP A 450 14.78 3.59 30.20
N GLU A 451 16.06 3.50 29.81
CA GLU A 451 17.20 3.69 30.70
C GLU A 451 17.42 5.14 31.15
N TYR A 452 16.94 6.13 30.38
CA TYR A 452 17.06 7.56 30.68
C TYR A 452 15.75 8.19 31.15
N ARG A 453 14.65 7.43 31.23
CA ARG A 453 13.31 7.93 31.56
C ARG A 453 13.28 8.78 32.83
N ASP A 454 13.83 8.27 33.93
CA ASP A 454 13.83 8.97 35.22
C ASP A 454 14.73 10.22 35.19
N GLU A 455 15.85 10.17 34.48
CA GLU A 455 16.74 11.31 34.30
C GLU A 455 16.10 12.41 33.45
N ALA A 456 15.46 12.03 32.33
CA ALA A 456 14.70 12.89 31.46
C ALA A 456 13.58 13.61 32.23
N ALA A 457 12.78 12.85 33.00
CA ALA A 457 11.73 13.40 33.85
C ALA A 457 12.27 14.39 34.89
N ALA A 458 13.42 14.11 35.51
CA ALA A 458 14.05 15.02 36.45
C ALA A 458 14.57 16.31 35.78
N ARG A 459 15.06 16.23 34.54
CA ARG A 459 15.47 17.40 33.74
C ARG A 459 14.26 18.26 33.35
N LEU A 460 13.19 17.65 32.84
CA LEU A 460 11.94 18.34 32.48
C LEU A 460 11.28 18.99 33.70
N SER A 461 11.24 18.30 34.84
CA SER A 461 10.75 18.87 36.11
C SER A 461 11.51 20.13 36.51
N ARG A 462 12.86 20.10 36.45
CA ARG A 462 13.69 21.28 36.78
C ARG A 462 13.47 22.45 35.82
N LEU A 463 13.21 22.16 34.54
CA LEU A 463 12.90 23.19 33.53
C LEU A 463 11.54 23.84 33.80
N ALA A 464 10.50 23.04 34.07
CA ALA A 464 9.17 23.54 34.41
C ALA A 464 9.18 24.42 35.69
N ASP A 465 9.98 24.03 36.67
CA ASP A 465 10.10 24.73 37.96
C ASP A 465 11.04 25.96 37.90
N ASN A 466 11.73 26.19 36.78
CA ASN A 466 12.69 27.29 36.64
C ASN A 466 12.00 28.63 36.33
N ARG A 467 11.80 29.44 37.38
CA ARG A 467 11.20 30.79 37.29
C ARG A 467 11.99 31.81 36.46
N ALA A 468 13.21 31.51 36.05
CA ALA A 468 13.98 32.38 35.16
C ALA A 468 13.61 32.19 33.67
N LEU A 469 12.86 31.14 33.32
CA LEU A 469 12.36 30.90 31.97
C LEU A 469 11.01 31.59 31.74
N TYR A 470 10.73 31.94 30.49
CA TYR A 470 9.41 32.39 30.04
C TYR A 470 8.34 31.34 30.37
N GLY A 471 7.10 31.80 30.61
CA GLY A 471 5.99 30.94 31.00
C GLY A 471 5.75 29.81 30.00
N PHE A 472 5.71 30.11 28.70
CA PHE A 472 5.46 29.12 27.65
C PHE A 472 6.50 27.98 27.65
N LEU A 473 7.78 28.27 27.87
CA LEU A 473 8.83 27.24 27.95
C LEU A 473 8.66 26.33 29.18
N ARG A 474 8.15 26.89 30.28
CA ARG A 474 7.86 26.11 31.49
C ARG A 474 6.64 25.21 31.28
N VAL A 475 5.64 25.70 30.55
CA VAL A 475 4.47 24.93 30.10
C VAL A 475 4.92 23.78 29.19
N ASP A 476 5.72 24.06 28.15
CA ASP A 476 6.25 23.03 27.24
C ASP A 476 7.02 21.94 28.00
N ALA A 477 7.82 22.31 29.00
CA ALA A 477 8.55 21.36 29.84
C ALA A 477 7.62 20.49 30.70
N ALA A 478 6.57 21.06 31.28
CA ALA A 478 5.59 20.33 32.08
C ALA A 478 4.70 19.41 31.24
N GLU A 479 4.36 19.83 30.02
CA GLU A 479 3.64 19.03 29.05
C GLU A 479 4.48 17.86 28.55
N ALA A 480 5.75 18.11 28.20
CA ALA A 480 6.70 17.05 27.88
C ALA A 480 6.82 16.04 29.04
N LEU A 481 6.90 16.51 30.29
CA LEU A 481 6.92 15.65 31.47
C LEU A 481 5.63 14.82 31.61
N ALA A 482 4.47 15.39 31.27
CA ALA A 482 3.19 14.70 31.34
C ALA A 482 3.11 13.53 30.34
N ARG A 483 3.86 13.61 29.23
CA ARG A 483 3.98 12.53 28.24
C ARG A 483 5.01 11.46 28.60
N VAL A 484 5.79 11.64 29.67
CA VAL A 484 6.73 10.62 30.13
C VAL A 484 6.01 9.57 30.97
N ASP A 485 6.15 8.30 30.59
CA ASP A 485 5.58 7.17 31.31
C ASP A 485 5.96 7.17 32.80
N GLY A 486 4.96 7.06 33.68
CA GLY A 486 5.15 7.10 35.13
C GLY A 486 5.29 8.51 35.73
N TYR A 487 5.32 9.56 34.92
CA TYR A 487 5.42 10.96 35.38
C TYR A 487 4.25 11.85 34.93
N ARG A 488 3.23 11.27 34.32
CA ARG A 488 2.02 11.96 33.84
C ARG A 488 1.39 12.91 34.86
N ASP A 489 1.06 12.39 36.03
CA ASP A 489 0.45 13.17 37.12
C ASP A 489 1.35 14.33 37.57
N SER A 490 2.68 14.15 37.52
CA SER A 490 3.64 15.17 37.91
C SER A 490 3.74 16.31 36.88
N GLY A 491 3.54 16.02 35.60
CA GLY A 491 3.44 17.03 34.54
C GLY A 491 2.10 17.77 34.61
N ILE A 492 0.98 17.05 34.69
CA ILE A 492 -0.36 17.63 34.77
C ILE A 492 -0.50 18.53 36.00
N ALA A 493 0.00 18.11 37.17
CA ALA A 493 -0.05 18.93 38.38
C ALA A 493 0.65 20.30 38.21
N ARG A 494 1.72 20.37 37.41
CA ARG A 494 2.42 21.63 37.11
C ARG A 494 1.64 22.49 36.13
N LEU A 495 1.07 21.90 35.08
CA LEU A 495 0.21 22.59 34.13
C LEU A 495 -0.99 23.24 34.82
N LEU A 496 -1.66 22.52 35.73
CA LEU A 496 -2.74 23.06 36.57
C LEU A 496 -2.26 24.21 37.44
N ALA A 497 -1.10 24.07 38.09
CA ALA A 497 -0.52 25.14 38.90
C ALA A 497 -0.21 26.40 38.07
N PHE A 498 0.23 26.27 36.81
CA PHE A 498 0.47 27.42 35.93
C PHE A 498 -0.83 28.09 35.47
N ALA A 499 -1.90 27.32 35.28
CA ALA A 499 -3.21 27.87 34.93
C ALA A 499 -3.82 28.70 36.09
N GLU A 500 -3.52 28.32 37.34
CA GLU A 500 -4.01 28.99 38.55
C GLU A 500 -3.11 30.16 39.02
N ASP A 501 -1.84 30.20 38.59
CA ASP A 501 -0.86 31.20 39.03
C ASP A 501 -0.79 32.41 38.07
N PRO A 502 -1.32 33.58 38.46
CA PRO A 502 -1.33 34.77 37.60
C PRO A 502 0.06 35.38 37.40
N GLU A 503 1.06 34.98 38.19
CA GLU A 503 2.44 35.45 38.11
C GLU A 503 3.27 34.67 37.08
N VAL A 504 2.72 33.61 36.47
CA VAL A 504 3.34 32.99 35.30
C VAL A 504 3.16 33.92 34.11
N ASP A 505 4.28 34.31 33.50
CA ASP A 505 4.36 35.16 32.31
C ASP A 505 3.78 34.43 31.10
N LEU A 506 2.45 34.42 31.03
CA LEU A 506 1.64 33.90 29.92
C LEU A 506 0.70 35.00 29.43
N ASP A 507 0.64 35.19 28.12
CA ASP A 507 -0.38 36.02 27.50
C ASP A 507 -1.76 35.32 27.43
N GLU A 508 -2.76 36.02 26.91
CA GLU A 508 -4.12 35.49 26.82
C GLU A 508 -4.23 34.27 25.88
N LEU A 509 -3.45 34.24 24.79
CA LEU A 509 -3.42 33.13 23.85
C LEU A 509 -2.74 31.92 24.48
N GLU A 510 -1.59 32.12 25.13
CA GLU A 510 -0.82 31.07 25.80
C GLU A 510 -1.63 30.41 26.94
N ARG A 511 -2.49 31.15 27.63
CA ARG A 511 -3.41 30.59 28.63
C ARG A 511 -4.52 29.75 28.01
N VAL A 512 -5.02 30.14 26.84
CA VAL A 512 -6.00 29.34 26.08
C VAL A 512 -5.35 28.06 25.58
N GLU A 513 -4.13 28.14 25.03
CA GLU A 513 -3.37 26.96 24.59
C GLU A 513 -3.08 26.00 25.76
N LEU A 514 -2.71 26.52 26.93
CA LEU A 514 -2.54 25.70 28.14
C LEU A 514 -3.81 24.94 28.52
N ALA A 515 -4.98 25.61 28.48
CA ALA A 515 -6.25 24.97 28.77
C ALA A 515 -6.58 23.86 27.75
N MET A 516 -6.30 24.09 26.47
CA MET A 516 -6.49 23.09 25.41
C MET A 516 -5.58 21.87 25.61
N ARG A 517 -4.30 22.09 25.93
CA ARG A 517 -3.34 21.00 26.19
C ARG A 517 -3.75 20.15 27.40
N LEU A 518 -4.29 20.77 28.46
CA LEU A 518 -4.84 20.06 29.61
C LEU A 518 -6.04 19.19 29.23
N GLU A 519 -6.95 19.71 28.40
CA GLU A 519 -8.11 18.93 27.92
C GLU A 519 -7.68 17.73 27.06
N GLU A 520 -6.68 17.90 26.19
CA GLU A 520 -6.10 16.81 25.39
C GLU A 520 -5.46 15.73 26.29
N LEU A 521 -4.66 16.14 27.27
CA LEU A 521 -4.02 15.24 28.23
C LEU A 521 -5.01 14.60 29.24
N GLU A 522 -6.25 15.07 29.36
CA GLU A 522 -7.30 14.39 30.13
C GLU A 522 -8.09 13.39 29.27
N ALA A 523 -8.12 13.59 27.95
CA ALA A 523 -8.83 12.75 27.00
C ALA A 523 -8.04 11.48 26.59
N GLU A 524 -6.71 11.58 26.55
CA GLU A 524 -5.77 10.44 26.35
C GLU A 524 -5.68 9.52 27.58
#